data_AF-A0A926P0H6-F1
#
_entry.id   AF-A0A926P0H6-F1
#
_cell.length_a   1.000
_cell.length_b   1.000
_cell.length_c   1.000
_cell.angle_alpha   90.00
_cell.angle_beta   90.00
_cell.angle_gamma   90.00
#
_symmetry.space_group_name_H-M   'P 1'
#
loop_
_entity.id
_entity.type
_entity.pdbx_description
1 polymer ?
#
loop_
_entity_poly.entity_id
_entity_poly.type
_entity_poly.pdbx_seq_one_letter_code
_entity_poly.pdbx_strand_id
1 'polypeptide(L)'
;SQAFYDWNGINQANANGNHQAVVPDGKLCSGNNPTFRGLNLERSDWQTTPIQPDANGRFTFVFKATAPHATRDWKFFVTRAGWQPGSPLRWADLQEFCSLGNTPLSADGTYKLQCTLPQRSGQHVIYNTWQRADSTEAFYT
;
A
#
# COMPACT_ATOMS: atom_id res chain seq x y z
N SER A 1 -6.97 -17.00 11.29
CA SER A 1 -6.98 -15.98 12.36
C SER A 1 -7.90 -14.83 11.94
N GLN A 2 -8.45 -14.08 12.90
CA GLN A 2 -9.37 -12.94 12.63
C GLN A 2 -8.81 -11.92 11.62
N ALA A 3 -7.49 -11.69 11.63
CA ALA A 3 -6.81 -10.78 10.71
C ALA A 3 -7.10 -11.03 9.22
N PHE A 4 -7.24 -12.29 8.79
CA PHE A 4 -7.51 -12.60 7.39
C PHE A 4 -9.00 -12.51 7.03
N TYR A 5 -9.90 -12.53 8.02
CA TYR A 5 -11.31 -12.20 7.79
C TYR A 5 -11.51 -10.69 7.67
N ASP A 6 -10.75 -9.91 8.45
CA ASP A 6 -10.78 -8.44 8.44
C ASP A 6 -9.71 -7.85 7.50
N TRP A 7 -9.35 -8.55 6.42
CA TRP A 7 -8.26 -8.16 5.50
C TRP A 7 -8.42 -6.74 4.93
N ASN A 8 -9.65 -6.23 4.88
CA ASN A 8 -10.01 -4.89 4.41
C ASN A 8 -9.83 -3.79 5.49
N GLY A 9 -9.41 -4.14 6.71
CA GLY A 9 -9.37 -3.27 7.88
C GLY A 9 -7.98 -2.83 8.34
N ILE A 10 -6.98 -2.80 7.45
CA ILE A 10 -5.64 -2.26 7.78
C ILE A 10 -5.70 -0.73 7.65
N ASN A 11 -6.17 -0.07 8.70
CA ASN A 11 -6.47 1.36 8.71
C ASN A 11 -5.91 2.11 9.94
N GLN A 12 -5.87 3.43 9.82
CA GLN A 12 -5.65 4.37 10.93
C GLN A 12 -6.66 5.50 10.85
N ALA A 13 -7.52 5.61 11.86
CA ALA A 13 -8.60 6.59 11.89
C ALA A 13 -8.11 8.06 11.92
N ASN A 14 -6.91 8.31 12.45
CA ASN A 14 -6.39 9.66 12.70
C ASN A 14 -5.21 10.04 11.78
N ALA A 15 -5.07 9.39 10.62
CA ALA A 15 -3.94 9.63 9.72
C ALA A 15 -3.92 11.07 9.19
N ASN A 16 -5.03 11.56 8.64
CA ASN A 16 -5.21 12.90 8.07
C ASN A 16 -4.06 13.35 7.11
N GLY A 17 -3.48 12.40 6.38
CA GLY A 17 -2.33 12.61 5.50
C GLY A 17 -0.96 12.56 6.18
N ASN A 18 -0.88 12.52 7.51
CA ASN A 18 0.36 12.37 8.27
C ASN A 18 0.60 10.88 8.61
N HIS A 19 0.81 10.08 7.57
CA HIS A 19 0.92 8.61 7.71
C HIS A 19 2.07 8.16 8.63
N GLN A 20 3.21 8.86 8.57
CA GLN A 20 4.38 8.52 9.39
C GLN A 20 4.15 8.74 10.89
N ALA A 21 3.26 9.67 11.26
CA ALA A 21 2.94 9.92 12.67
C ALA A 21 2.10 8.80 13.30
N VAL A 22 1.27 8.12 12.50
CA VAL A 22 0.35 7.07 13.00
C VAL A 22 0.84 5.65 12.72
N VAL A 23 1.73 5.48 11.73
CA VAL A 23 2.35 4.21 11.37
C VAL A 23 3.86 4.35 11.50
N PRO A 24 4.49 3.90 12.61
CA PRO A 24 5.93 3.97 12.78
C PRO A 24 6.66 2.89 11.97
N ASP A 25 7.97 3.05 11.85
CA ASP A 25 8.88 2.07 11.23
C ASP A 25 8.69 0.65 11.81
N GLY A 26 8.82 -0.36 10.95
CA GLY A 26 8.58 -1.77 11.30
C GLY A 26 7.11 -2.15 11.47
N LYS A 27 6.17 -1.20 11.31
CA LYS A 27 4.72 -1.47 11.42
C LYS A 27 3.91 -1.15 10.17
N LEU A 28 4.59 -0.83 9.05
CA LEU A 28 3.97 -0.36 7.82
C LEU A 28 2.92 -1.36 7.28
N CYS A 29 3.27 -2.63 7.19
CA CYS A 29 2.39 -3.68 6.64
C CYS A 29 1.17 -3.98 7.53
N SER A 30 1.28 -3.75 8.84
CA SER A 30 0.15 -3.85 9.78
C SER A 30 -0.66 -2.57 9.91
N GLY A 31 -0.22 -1.46 9.30
CA GLY A 31 -0.76 -0.13 9.57
C GLY A 31 -0.76 0.22 11.06
N ASN A 32 0.21 -0.25 11.86
CA ASN A 32 0.26 -0.12 13.33
C ASN A 32 -0.94 -0.74 14.09
N ASN A 33 -1.72 -1.62 13.45
CA ASN A 33 -2.84 -2.31 14.07
C ASN A 33 -2.39 -3.70 14.61
N PRO A 34 -2.50 -3.96 15.94
CA PRO A 34 -2.04 -5.22 16.56
C PRO A 34 -2.68 -6.50 16.00
N THR A 35 -3.89 -6.39 15.43
CA THR A 35 -4.59 -7.50 14.75
C THR A 35 -3.76 -8.03 13.58
N PHE A 36 -3.07 -7.15 12.86
CA PHE A 36 -2.32 -7.47 11.65
C PHE A 36 -0.80 -7.56 11.86
N ARG A 37 -0.32 -7.60 13.12
CA ARG A 37 1.13 -7.61 13.42
C ARG A 37 1.94 -8.69 12.70
N GLY A 38 1.31 -9.81 12.33
CA GLY A 38 1.95 -10.89 11.57
C GLY A 38 2.38 -10.48 10.16
N LEU A 39 1.79 -9.41 9.60
CA LEU A 39 2.19 -8.84 8.31
C LEU A 39 3.52 -8.07 8.39
N ASN A 40 3.98 -7.73 9.59
CA ASN A 40 5.28 -7.07 9.78
C ASN A 40 6.46 -8.06 9.84
N LEU A 41 6.23 -9.37 9.69
CA LEU A 41 7.30 -10.35 9.79
C LEU A 41 8.35 -10.14 8.69
N GLU A 42 9.59 -9.98 9.13
CA GLU A 42 10.79 -9.81 8.32
C GLU A 42 11.18 -11.16 7.69
N ARG A 43 10.53 -11.48 6.57
CA ARG A 43 10.69 -12.75 5.87
C ARG A 43 11.03 -12.52 4.39
N SER A 44 11.93 -13.34 3.86
CA SER A 44 12.26 -13.34 2.43
C SER A 44 11.33 -14.24 1.61
N ASP A 45 10.53 -15.08 2.26
CA ASP A 45 9.68 -16.10 1.62
C ASP A 45 8.17 -15.75 1.62
N TRP A 46 7.83 -14.47 1.79
CA TRP A 46 6.50 -13.98 1.43
C TRP A 46 6.21 -14.30 -0.05
N GLN A 47 4.99 -14.76 -0.34
CA GLN A 47 4.57 -15.01 -1.72
C GLN A 47 4.61 -13.70 -2.52
N THR A 48 5.25 -13.73 -3.69
CA THR A 48 5.43 -12.55 -4.54
C THR A 48 4.68 -12.69 -5.86
N THR A 49 4.22 -11.58 -6.42
CA THR A 49 3.66 -11.52 -7.77
C THR A 49 4.67 -10.87 -8.71
N PRO A 50 5.07 -11.53 -9.82
CA PRO A 50 5.82 -10.88 -10.87
C PRO A 50 4.98 -9.78 -11.52
N ILE A 51 5.50 -8.56 -11.58
CA ILE A 51 4.85 -7.44 -12.26
C ILE A 51 5.81 -6.85 -13.31
N GLN A 52 5.26 -6.42 -14.44
CA GLN A 52 6.00 -5.78 -15.51
C GLN A 52 5.14 -4.64 -16.09
N PRO A 53 5.76 -3.53 -16.53
CA PRO A 53 5.02 -2.47 -17.17
C PRO A 53 4.45 -2.89 -18.54
N ASP A 54 3.38 -2.22 -18.96
CA ASP A 54 2.87 -2.23 -20.32
C ASP A 54 3.83 -1.52 -21.30
N ALA A 55 3.47 -1.48 -22.58
CA ALA A 55 4.26 -0.83 -23.62
C ALA A 55 4.53 0.67 -23.39
N ASN A 56 3.80 1.32 -22.47
CA ASN A 56 3.97 2.72 -22.11
C ASN A 56 4.68 2.89 -20.75
N GLY A 57 5.24 1.83 -20.17
CA GLY A 57 5.90 1.91 -18.85
C GLY A 57 4.93 1.88 -17.67
N ARG A 58 3.64 1.58 -17.88
CA ARG A 58 2.60 1.66 -16.83
C ARG A 58 2.16 0.30 -16.33
N PHE A 59 1.72 0.25 -15.08
CA PHE A 59 1.08 -0.92 -14.49
C PHE A 59 -0.22 -0.49 -13.79
N THR A 60 -1.26 -1.32 -13.91
CA THR A 60 -2.56 -1.07 -13.28
C THR A 60 -2.67 -1.88 -12.01
N PHE A 61 -2.56 -1.22 -10.87
CA PHE A 61 -2.91 -1.80 -9.58
C PHE A 61 -4.43 -1.85 -9.44
N VAL A 62 -4.96 -2.94 -8.88
CA VAL A 62 -6.39 -3.13 -8.68
C VAL A 62 -6.68 -3.20 -7.20
N PHE A 63 -7.44 -2.24 -6.67
CA PHE A 63 -7.84 -2.21 -5.27
C PHE A 63 -9.32 -2.58 -5.15
N LYS A 64 -9.64 -3.63 -4.39
CA LYS A 64 -11.02 -4.02 -4.10
C LYS A 64 -11.54 -3.26 -2.88
N ALA A 65 -12.58 -2.46 -3.06
CA ALA A 65 -13.24 -1.76 -1.96
C ALA A 65 -14.52 -2.49 -1.57
N THR A 66 -14.56 -3.06 -0.36
CA THR A 66 -15.80 -3.61 0.20
C THR A 66 -16.77 -2.51 0.64
N ALA A 67 -16.24 -1.33 0.97
CA ALA A 67 -16.97 -0.10 1.20
C ALA A 67 -16.27 1.04 0.46
N PRO A 68 -16.94 1.74 -0.47
CA PRO A 68 -16.36 2.87 -1.17
C PRO A 68 -16.35 4.13 -0.30
N HIS A 69 -15.31 4.95 -0.43
CA HIS A 69 -15.16 6.22 0.28
C HIS A 69 -14.70 7.34 -0.67
N ALA A 70 -14.99 8.59 -0.31
CA ALA A 70 -14.42 9.73 -1.02
C ALA A 70 -12.91 9.72 -0.84
N THR A 71 -12.17 9.82 -1.95
CA THR A 71 -10.71 9.72 -1.95
C THR A 71 -10.08 11.10 -2.00
N ARG A 72 -9.15 11.38 -1.10
CA ARG A 72 -8.25 12.53 -1.20
C ARG A 72 -7.09 12.18 -2.13
N ASP A 73 -6.37 11.13 -1.77
CA ASP A 73 -5.22 10.65 -2.53
C ASP A 73 -4.98 9.15 -2.36
N TRP A 74 -4.42 8.55 -3.41
CA TRP A 74 -3.70 7.29 -3.37
C TRP A 74 -2.23 7.59 -3.59
N LYS A 75 -1.35 7.09 -2.72
CA LYS A 75 0.10 7.17 -2.94
C LYS A 75 0.69 5.78 -2.98
N PHE A 76 1.57 5.56 -3.95
CA PHE A 76 2.31 4.31 -4.07
C PHE A 76 3.79 4.56 -3.88
N PHE A 77 4.38 3.65 -3.12
CA PHE A 77 5.77 3.61 -2.77
C PHE A 77 6.35 2.27 -3.19
N VAL A 78 7.65 2.26 -3.50
CA VAL A 78 8.42 1.04 -3.69
C VAL A 78 9.66 1.09 -2.83
N THR A 79 10.16 -0.05 -2.37
CA THR A 79 11.47 -0.08 -1.72
C THR A 79 12.57 0.45 -2.64
N ARG A 80 13.52 1.16 -2.05
CA ARG A 80 14.69 1.71 -2.76
C ARG A 80 15.57 0.60 -3.31
N ALA A 81 16.38 0.95 -4.31
CA ALA A 81 17.41 0.04 -4.81
C ALA A 81 18.36 -0.38 -3.68
N GLY A 82 18.71 -1.67 -3.63
CA GLY A 82 19.57 -2.23 -2.59
C GLY A 82 18.84 -2.74 -1.33
N TRP A 83 17.55 -2.45 -1.16
CA TRP A 83 16.74 -3.10 -0.11
C TRP A 83 16.74 -4.62 -0.31
N GLN A 84 16.94 -5.38 0.77
CA GLN A 84 17.03 -6.84 0.73
C GLN A 84 15.75 -7.48 1.27
N PRO A 85 15.20 -8.51 0.60
CA PRO A 85 14.07 -9.28 1.13
C PRO A 85 14.31 -9.81 2.53
N GLY A 86 13.31 -9.69 3.39
CA GLY A 86 13.42 -10.05 4.81
C GLY A 86 14.14 -9.02 5.67
N SER A 87 14.53 -7.86 5.13
CA SER A 87 14.96 -6.71 5.95
C SER A 87 13.76 -6.04 6.62
N PRO A 88 13.97 -5.32 7.74
CA PRO A 88 12.98 -4.39 8.26
C PRO A 88 12.47 -3.44 7.17
N LEU A 89 11.19 -3.06 7.25
CA LEU A 89 10.61 -2.04 6.39
C LEU A 89 10.39 -0.76 7.17
N ARG A 90 10.97 0.35 6.69
CA ARG A 90 10.90 1.69 7.28
C ARG A 90 10.45 2.69 6.23
N TRP A 91 9.94 3.84 6.65
CA TRP A 91 9.58 4.91 5.72
C TRP A 91 10.77 5.40 4.89
N ALA A 92 11.98 5.41 5.47
CA ALA A 92 13.20 5.79 4.75
C ALA A 92 13.56 4.81 3.63
N ASP A 93 13.13 3.54 3.72
CA ASP A 93 13.39 2.51 2.71
C ASP A 93 12.48 2.67 1.49
N LEU A 94 11.46 3.53 1.57
CA LEU A 94 10.46 3.73 0.54
C LEU A 94 10.77 4.96 -0.34
N GLN A 95 10.42 4.84 -1.62
CA GLN A 95 10.37 5.92 -2.60
C GLN A 95 8.96 6.02 -3.17
N GLU A 96 8.31 7.17 -3.02
CA GLU A 96 7.04 7.46 -3.72
C GLU A 96 7.31 7.47 -5.24
N PHE A 97 6.47 6.79 -6.00
CA PHE A 97 6.59 6.74 -7.48
C PHE A 97 5.29 7.10 -8.21
N CYS A 98 4.16 7.18 -7.49
CA CYS A 98 2.87 7.50 -8.07
C CYS A 98 1.97 8.12 -7.02
N SER A 99 1.29 9.21 -7.40
CA SER A 99 0.24 9.85 -6.61
C SER A 99 -0.97 10.06 -7.52
N LEU A 100 -2.13 9.58 -7.08
CA LEU A 100 -3.39 9.70 -7.80
C LEU A 100 -4.41 10.40 -6.90
N GLY A 101 -5.32 11.17 -7.48
CA GLY A 101 -6.46 11.75 -6.77
C GLY A 101 -7.65 10.77 -6.75
N ASN A 102 -8.85 11.33 -6.72
CA ASN A 102 -10.07 10.54 -6.83
C ASN A 102 -10.09 9.73 -8.14
N THR A 103 -10.28 8.41 -8.01
CA THR A 103 -10.38 7.47 -9.14
C THR A 103 -11.78 6.86 -9.15
N PRO A 104 -12.46 6.78 -10.31
CA PRO A 104 -13.79 6.17 -10.38
C PRO A 104 -13.79 4.71 -9.91
N LEU A 105 -14.82 4.34 -9.16
CA LEU A 105 -15.06 2.94 -8.80
C LEU A 105 -15.68 2.22 -10.00
N SER A 106 -15.11 1.08 -10.37
CA SER A 106 -15.66 0.20 -11.40
C SER A 106 -16.91 -0.51 -10.90
N ALA A 107 -17.77 -0.99 -11.82
CA ALA A 107 -19.00 -1.70 -11.47
C ALA A 107 -18.77 -2.97 -10.62
N ASP A 108 -17.57 -3.57 -10.72
CA ASP A 108 -17.15 -4.73 -9.91
C ASP A 108 -16.66 -4.35 -8.50
N GLY A 109 -16.77 -3.08 -8.10
CA GLY A 109 -16.31 -2.58 -6.81
C GLY A 109 -14.78 -2.47 -6.69
N THR A 110 -14.08 -2.31 -7.81
CA THR A 110 -12.62 -2.10 -7.80
C THR A 110 -12.22 -0.72 -8.32
N TYR A 111 -11.15 -0.17 -7.75
CA TYR A 111 -10.43 0.96 -8.34
C TYR A 111 -9.32 0.42 -9.25
N LYS A 112 -9.17 1.01 -10.44
CA LYS A 112 -8.07 0.73 -11.37
C LYS A 112 -7.07 1.89 -11.28
N LEU A 113 -5.96 1.65 -10.59
CA LEU A 113 -4.97 2.65 -10.20
C LEU A 113 -3.75 2.49 -11.11
N GLN A 114 -3.69 3.29 -12.18
CA GLN A 114 -2.63 3.21 -13.17
C GLN A 114 -1.44 4.07 -12.77
N CYS A 115 -0.26 3.45 -12.69
CA CYS A 115 0.99 4.12 -12.28
C CYS A 115 2.13 3.78 -13.24
N THR A 116 3.04 4.72 -13.47
CA THR A 116 4.31 4.44 -14.15
C THR A 116 5.22 3.67 -13.20
N LEU A 117 5.70 2.49 -13.58
CA LEU A 117 6.58 1.71 -12.71
C LEU A 117 8.01 2.25 -12.76
N PRO A 118 8.67 2.47 -11.60
CA PRO A 118 10.09 2.77 -11.57
C PRO A 118 10.91 1.52 -11.93
N GLN A 119 12.10 1.72 -12.49
CA GLN A 119 12.99 0.61 -12.80
C GLN A 119 13.48 -0.08 -11.51
N ARG A 120 13.10 -1.35 -11.36
CA ARG A 120 13.48 -2.25 -10.25
C ARG A 120 13.64 -3.68 -10.76
N SER A 121 14.41 -4.49 -10.04
CA SER A 121 14.64 -5.89 -10.38
C SER A 121 14.74 -6.74 -9.11
N GLY A 122 14.27 -7.97 -9.16
CA GLY A 122 14.20 -8.83 -7.99
C GLY A 122 13.00 -8.51 -7.10
N GLN A 123 13.04 -8.98 -5.86
CA GLN A 123 11.95 -8.85 -4.91
C GLN A 123 11.98 -7.47 -4.22
N HIS A 124 10.87 -6.75 -4.36
CA HIS A 124 10.62 -5.45 -3.74
C HIS A 124 9.25 -5.44 -3.07
N VAL A 125 9.03 -4.47 -2.19
CA VAL A 125 7.71 -4.20 -1.62
C VAL A 125 7.12 -2.99 -2.33
N ILE A 126 5.90 -3.14 -2.84
CA ILE A 126 5.03 -2.01 -3.18
C ILE A 126 4.16 -1.73 -1.96
N TYR A 127 4.09 -0.47 -1.55
CA TYR A 127 3.28 -0.02 -0.42
C TYR A 127 2.35 1.09 -0.89
N ASN A 128 1.09 1.06 -0.48
CA ASN A 128 0.07 2.02 -0.84
C ASN A 128 -0.56 2.64 0.41
N THR A 129 -0.81 3.94 0.35
CA THR A 129 -1.68 4.65 1.28
C THR A 129 -2.91 5.16 0.54
N TRP A 130 -4.09 4.87 1.07
CA TRP A 130 -5.36 5.44 0.62
C TRP A 130 -5.87 6.42 1.67
N GLN A 131 -5.75 7.71 1.41
CA GLN A 131 -6.28 8.74 2.30
C GLN A 131 -7.70 9.13 1.88
N ARG A 132 -8.65 9.01 2.81
CA ARG A 132 -10.02 9.48 2.59
C ARG A 132 -10.09 11.01 2.59
N ALA A 133 -11.05 11.54 1.83
CA ALA A 133 -11.38 12.97 1.78
C ALA A 133 -12.56 13.33 2.71
N ASP A 134 -13.39 12.34 3.06
CA ASP A 134 -14.57 12.49 3.92
C ASP A 134 -14.32 12.10 5.39
N SER A 135 -13.08 11.75 5.73
CA SER A 135 -12.64 11.35 7.07
C SER A 135 -11.12 11.51 7.19
N THR A 136 -10.62 11.60 8.43
CA THR A 136 -9.19 11.55 8.73
C THR A 136 -8.60 10.15 8.52
N GLU A 137 -9.43 9.13 8.33
CA GLU A 137 -8.99 7.75 8.18
C GLU A 137 -8.17 7.51 6.89
N ALA A 138 -7.16 6.65 7.00
CA ALA A 138 -6.43 6.11 5.86
C ALA A 138 -6.29 4.58 5.95
N PHE A 139 -6.14 3.94 4.80
CA PHE A 139 -5.84 2.50 4.66
C PHE A 139 -4.41 2.28 4.14
N TYR A 140 -3.84 1.12 4.48
CA TYR A 140 -2.47 0.74 4.17
C TYR A 140 -2.42 -0.67 3.59
N THR A 141 -1.71 -0.85 2.48
CA THR A 141 -1.54 -2.16 1.82
C THR A 141 -0.15 -2.28 1.21
#